data_AF-A0A4Q4NBE7-F1
#
_entry.id   AF-A0A4Q4NBE7-F1
#
_cell.length_a   1.000
_cell.length_b   1.000
_cell.length_c   1.000
_cell.angle_alpha   90.00
_cell.angle_beta   90.00
_cell.angle_gamma   90.00
#
_symmetry.space_group_name_H-M   'P 1'
#
loop_
_entity.id
_entity.type
_entity.pdbx_description
1 polymer ?
#
loop_
_entity_poly.entity_id
_entity_poly.type
_entity_poly.pdbx_seq_one_letter_code
_entity_poly.pdbx_strand_id
1 'polypeptide(L)'
;MRTAALLACCVSAASAAFDLNRGGAVLKAPAGDSFATVTGTFTVPNLSGTNRLSIWVGIGDTLEQDNVLGGGIVYNSTLNSFSAYFPGTVTDTTSTVPVANGNSITVTVNVATAGGTVTIENKTQNKRTTQTLAAPTGVDPSALTALAADWFVQAYQVIPGQLVATPNFGTVSFTAVTATTKSGVNVPISGAGRYEIQGTSGQAWKNACDIEVLIRDDDDTRRRDDDDNADDGVGEAAAMTFAWAAFPSTFLDASRHPACIVRRQRKDALQGVNTEHYNLYEQLTASLNSLGPLAWVKLSEEQVCFTIIPEQGTQVWAVLSIDSIFESISVQSAADNVINLEVPLASLNRALKSAFNATSAQIRLTKKDNLPVLALTVTTTPSSNTYSAFPTTSTNEDDDDDEYGDDDDDGFDAAFDNEFGGGNRETIITQEIPIRVLAPDTVAHLHEPVCREPDVHIILPPLMQLKSISDRFTKLALADTTKASSATTAARTRLDVSANMHGCLKISIRSDAMNISSIWTDLSNPELDPGHVAGGEDGVAEHPSTRMKQLGSADGRSEEGWATVRIDGRDWGKVMSVGRLGGRVIACFCHEHALILYVYLPNDNGEDESVLTYFISSYST
;
A
#
# COMPACT_ATOMS: atom_id res chain seq x y z
N MET A 1 56.08 -3.43 -18.83
CA MET A 1 55.02 -4.45 -18.62
C MET A 1 54.06 -3.87 -17.60
N ARG A 2 52.79 -3.73 -17.99
CA ARG A 2 51.75 -2.98 -17.29
C ARG A 2 51.17 -3.83 -16.15
N THR A 3 51.12 -3.28 -14.94
CA THR A 3 50.21 -3.69 -13.87
C THR A 3 49.12 -2.62 -13.77
N ALA A 4 47.89 -2.97 -14.15
CA ALA A 4 46.73 -2.10 -14.02
C ALA A 4 45.92 -2.57 -12.81
N ALA A 5 45.89 -1.75 -11.76
CA ALA A 5 44.93 -1.86 -10.68
C ALA A 5 43.62 -1.23 -11.16
N LEU A 6 42.55 -2.02 -11.26
CA LEU A 6 41.19 -1.50 -11.36
C LEU A 6 40.75 -1.11 -9.94
N LEU A 7 40.75 0.20 -9.64
CA LEU A 7 39.88 0.77 -8.62
C LEU A 7 38.46 0.82 -9.22
N ALA A 8 37.55 0.02 -8.67
CA ALA A 8 36.12 0.21 -8.91
C ALA A 8 35.66 1.44 -8.09
N CYS A 9 35.27 2.50 -8.79
CA CYS A 9 34.56 3.63 -8.22
C CYS A 9 33.21 3.14 -7.68
N CYS A 10 33.05 3.08 -6.36
CA CYS A 10 31.73 2.94 -5.73
C CYS A 10 30.99 4.27 -5.93
N VAL A 11 29.96 4.26 -6.77
CA VAL A 11 28.96 5.34 -6.83
C VAL A 11 28.08 5.19 -5.59
N SER A 12 28.13 6.16 -4.67
CA SER A 12 27.21 6.23 -3.55
C SER A 12 25.79 6.48 -4.07
N ALA A 13 24.99 5.42 -4.16
CA ALA A 13 23.56 5.53 -4.46
C ALA A 13 22.82 5.97 -3.19
N ALA A 14 22.52 7.27 -3.08
CA ALA A 14 21.52 7.75 -2.13
C ALA A 14 20.14 7.21 -2.57
N SER A 15 19.43 6.53 -1.67
CA SER A 15 18.09 5.98 -1.92
C SER A 15 17.10 7.13 -2.15
N ALA A 16 16.39 7.12 -3.28
CA ALA A 16 15.24 8.01 -3.50
C ALA A 16 14.05 7.54 -2.64
N ALA A 17 13.30 8.50 -2.09
CA ALA A 17 11.96 8.28 -1.52
C ALA A 17 10.93 8.19 -2.66
N PHE A 18 9.74 7.65 -2.39
CA PHE A 18 8.69 7.54 -3.39
C PHE A 18 7.53 8.47 -3.05
N ASP A 19 6.93 9.07 -4.07
CA ASP A 19 5.73 9.90 -3.93
C ASP A 19 4.67 9.49 -4.96
N LEU A 20 3.41 9.46 -4.53
CA LEU A 20 2.27 8.91 -5.26
C LEU A 20 1.94 9.66 -6.57
N ASN A 21 2.45 10.89 -6.73
CA ASN A 21 2.26 11.65 -7.95
C ASN A 21 3.44 12.55 -8.34
N ARG A 22 4.52 12.66 -7.55
CA ARG A 22 5.69 13.50 -7.82
C ARG A 22 6.99 12.70 -7.90
N GLY A 23 7.91 13.17 -8.72
CA GLY A 23 9.29 12.71 -8.75
C GLY A 23 10.21 13.87 -9.11
N GLY A 24 11.44 13.86 -8.62
CA GLY A 24 12.34 14.99 -8.66
C GLY A 24 13.13 15.12 -7.36
N ALA A 25 13.31 16.33 -6.84
CA ALA A 25 13.93 16.51 -5.53
C ALA A 25 13.37 17.70 -4.77
N VAL A 26 13.50 17.61 -3.44
CA VAL A 26 13.28 18.70 -2.50
C VAL A 26 14.55 18.99 -1.72
N LEU A 27 14.83 20.25 -1.48
CA LEU A 27 15.90 20.69 -0.59
C LEU A 27 15.30 21.40 0.61
N LYS A 28 15.74 21.04 1.81
CA LYS A 28 15.31 21.67 3.06
C LYS A 28 16.19 22.88 3.37
N ALA A 29 15.56 23.97 3.80
CA ALA A 29 16.27 25.17 4.21
C ALA A 29 17.10 24.93 5.50
N PRO A 30 18.28 25.55 5.64
CA PRO A 30 19.03 25.56 6.89
C PRO A 30 18.19 26.12 8.05
N ALA A 31 18.42 25.62 9.26
CA ALA A 31 17.68 26.05 10.44
C ALA A 31 17.79 27.57 10.65
N GLY A 32 16.65 28.27 10.59
CA GLY A 32 16.57 29.72 10.77
C GLY A 32 16.85 30.57 9.53
N ASP A 33 17.13 29.98 8.36
CA ASP A 33 17.43 30.72 7.13
C ASP A 33 16.65 30.17 5.93
N SER A 34 15.49 30.77 5.66
CA SER A 34 14.57 30.36 4.59
C SER A 34 15.11 30.69 3.20
N PHE A 35 14.62 29.98 2.19
CA PHE A 35 14.94 30.25 0.79
C PHE A 35 14.40 31.61 0.34
N ALA A 36 15.23 32.33 -0.42
CA ALA A 36 14.86 33.56 -1.10
C ALA A 36 14.65 33.34 -2.60
N THR A 37 15.47 32.49 -3.22
CA THR A 37 15.33 32.16 -4.64
C THR A 37 15.64 30.70 -4.93
N VAL A 38 14.94 30.15 -5.91
CA VAL A 38 15.22 28.84 -6.50
C VAL A 38 15.20 28.97 -8.02
N THR A 39 16.08 28.23 -8.69
CA THR A 39 16.12 28.15 -10.16
C THR A 39 16.31 26.69 -10.59
N GLY A 40 15.75 26.34 -11.75
CA GLY A 40 16.04 25.09 -12.43
C GLY A 40 15.76 25.19 -13.93
N THR A 41 16.55 24.47 -14.72
CA THR A 41 16.40 24.38 -16.18
C THR A 41 16.16 22.94 -16.60
N PHE A 42 15.15 22.69 -17.42
CA PHE A 42 14.86 21.37 -17.97
C PHE A 42 14.57 21.44 -19.47
N THR A 43 14.74 20.33 -20.17
CA THR A 43 14.31 20.19 -21.56
C THR A 43 12.94 19.52 -21.59
N VAL A 44 11.99 20.10 -22.32
CA VAL A 44 10.64 19.54 -22.45
C VAL A 44 10.76 18.16 -23.14
N PRO A 45 10.33 17.07 -22.50
CA PRO A 45 10.40 15.74 -23.09
C PRO A 45 9.44 15.60 -24.28
N ASN A 46 9.57 14.52 -25.05
CA ASN A 46 8.69 14.28 -26.20
C ASN A 46 7.32 13.75 -25.75
N LEU A 47 6.50 14.63 -25.18
CA LEU A 47 5.19 14.28 -24.63
C LEU A 47 4.15 14.05 -25.72
N SER A 48 3.39 12.97 -25.57
CA SER A 48 2.28 12.59 -26.45
C SER A 48 1.21 11.81 -25.68
N GLY A 49 0.01 11.71 -26.24
CA GLY A 49 -1.12 10.99 -25.64
C GLY A 49 -2.05 11.87 -24.79
N THR A 50 -2.96 11.25 -24.06
CA THR A 50 -4.01 11.93 -23.27
C THR A 50 -3.68 12.06 -21.79
N ASN A 51 -2.60 11.40 -21.35
CA ASN A 51 -2.14 11.43 -19.97
C ASN A 51 -1.53 12.79 -19.64
N ARG A 52 -1.68 13.21 -18.38
CA ARG A 52 -1.34 14.58 -17.96
C ARG A 52 -0.06 14.59 -17.14
N LEU A 53 0.74 15.62 -17.35
CA LEU A 53 2.02 15.80 -16.66
C LEU A 53 2.25 17.28 -16.38
N SER A 54 2.90 17.61 -15.28
CA SER A 54 3.45 18.92 -15.00
C SER A 54 4.94 18.79 -14.73
N ILE A 55 5.75 19.75 -15.18
CA ILE A 55 7.17 19.86 -14.83
C ILE A 55 7.38 21.27 -14.30
N TRP A 56 7.82 21.40 -13.05
CA TRP A 56 7.83 22.68 -12.35
C TRP A 56 8.97 22.83 -11.35
N VAL A 57 9.25 24.10 -11.03
CA VAL A 57 10.21 24.53 -10.01
C VAL A 57 9.49 25.49 -9.07
N GLY A 58 9.70 25.33 -7.76
CA GLY A 58 8.93 26.08 -6.76
C GLY A 58 9.63 26.22 -5.41
N ILE A 59 9.08 27.10 -4.57
CA ILE A 59 9.39 27.21 -3.14
C ILE A 59 8.11 26.96 -2.37
N GLY A 60 8.15 25.97 -1.48
CA GLY A 60 7.11 25.63 -0.53
C GLY A 60 7.33 26.28 0.84
N ASP A 61 6.26 26.40 1.61
CA ASP A 61 6.31 26.74 3.02
C ASP A 61 7.16 25.73 3.80
N THR A 62 6.78 24.47 3.79
CA THR A 62 7.53 23.37 4.41
C THR A 62 7.63 22.21 3.43
N LEU A 63 8.14 21.06 3.88
CA LEU A 63 8.07 19.82 3.10
C LEU A 63 6.61 19.36 2.88
N GLU A 64 5.67 19.96 3.61
CA GLU A 64 4.24 19.71 3.51
C GLU A 64 3.59 20.34 2.27
N GLN A 65 4.19 21.43 1.77
CA GLN A 65 3.78 22.12 0.55
C GLN A 65 2.30 22.57 0.56
N ASP A 66 1.79 23.02 1.71
CA ASP A 66 0.45 23.60 1.80
C ASP A 66 0.36 24.94 1.06
N ASN A 67 1.50 25.65 0.99
CA ASN A 67 1.64 26.91 0.28
C ASN A 67 2.87 26.84 -0.62
N VAL A 68 2.68 26.90 -1.95
CA VAL A 68 3.78 26.78 -2.92
C VAL A 68 3.73 27.91 -3.93
N LEU A 69 4.85 28.61 -4.08
CA LEU A 69 5.06 29.58 -5.15
C LEU A 69 5.94 28.95 -6.23
N GLY A 70 5.44 28.83 -7.47
CA GLY A 70 6.17 28.09 -8.51
C GLY A 70 5.68 28.33 -9.93
N GLY A 71 6.41 27.78 -10.88
CA GLY A 71 6.07 27.85 -12.31
C GLY A 71 6.68 26.70 -13.11
N GLY A 72 6.22 26.55 -14.34
CA GLY A 72 6.65 25.44 -15.18
C GLY A 72 5.80 25.24 -16.42
N ILE A 73 5.70 23.99 -16.84
CA ILE A 73 4.86 23.56 -17.95
C ILE A 73 3.84 22.52 -17.49
N VAL A 74 2.70 22.49 -18.18
CA VAL A 74 1.70 21.45 -18.06
C VAL A 74 1.42 20.84 -19.43
N TYR A 75 1.24 19.53 -19.45
CA TYR A 75 0.81 18.76 -20.59
C TYR A 75 -0.58 18.18 -20.33
N ASN A 76 -1.51 18.50 -21.22
CA ASN A 76 -2.85 17.91 -21.25
C ASN A 76 -3.30 17.79 -22.71
N SER A 77 -2.73 16.83 -23.43
CA SER A 77 -2.78 16.71 -24.91
C SER A 77 -2.11 17.86 -25.67
N THR A 78 -1.95 19.02 -25.04
CA THR A 78 -1.22 20.20 -25.50
C THR A 78 -0.29 20.70 -24.40
N LEU A 79 0.77 21.41 -24.78
CA LEU A 79 1.75 21.99 -23.87
C LEU A 79 1.41 23.45 -23.58
N ASN A 80 1.39 23.80 -22.30
CA ASN A 80 1.17 25.15 -21.81
C ASN A 80 2.22 25.51 -20.75
N SER A 81 2.57 26.80 -20.65
CA SER A 81 3.43 27.31 -19.58
C SER A 81 2.61 28.05 -18.53
N PHE A 82 3.02 28.00 -17.27
CA PHE A 82 2.23 28.58 -16.18
C PHE A 82 3.09 29.12 -15.03
N SER A 83 2.51 30.03 -14.24
CA SER A 83 2.98 30.40 -12.90
C SER A 83 1.83 30.39 -11.89
N ALA A 84 2.08 30.04 -10.63
CA ALA A 84 1.05 30.03 -9.60
C ALA A 84 1.60 30.21 -8.18
N TYR A 85 0.70 30.63 -7.29
CA TYR A 85 0.85 30.53 -5.84
C TYR A 85 -0.31 29.65 -5.35
N PHE A 86 -0.04 28.38 -5.01
CA PHE A 86 -1.01 27.44 -4.46
C PHE A 86 -1.37 27.77 -3.00
N PRO A 87 -2.65 27.65 -2.57
CA PRO A 87 -3.84 27.13 -3.27
C PRO A 87 -4.59 28.09 -4.20
N GLY A 88 -3.94 29.14 -4.71
CA GLY A 88 -4.52 30.11 -5.64
C GLY A 88 -4.67 29.64 -7.09
N THR A 89 -5.21 30.54 -7.90
CA THR A 89 -5.44 30.28 -9.33
C THR A 89 -4.14 30.29 -10.14
N VAL A 90 -4.09 29.42 -11.14
CA VAL A 90 -2.96 29.30 -12.06
C VAL A 90 -3.03 30.41 -13.10
N THR A 91 -1.91 31.10 -13.32
CA THR A 91 -1.76 32.08 -14.39
C THR A 91 -1.17 31.40 -15.62
N ASP A 92 -1.94 31.32 -16.70
CA ASP A 92 -1.45 30.84 -18.00
C ASP A 92 -0.51 31.87 -18.63
N THR A 93 0.68 31.43 -19.01
CA THR A 93 1.72 32.26 -19.61
C THR A 93 2.05 31.86 -21.06
N THR A 94 1.34 30.88 -21.62
CA THR A 94 1.63 30.24 -22.92
C THR A 94 1.68 31.23 -24.07
N SER A 95 0.85 32.28 -24.04
CA SER A 95 0.84 33.32 -25.08
C SER A 95 2.13 34.13 -25.13
N THR A 96 2.81 34.28 -23.99
CA THR A 96 4.06 35.04 -23.87
C THR A 96 5.28 34.13 -23.95
N VAL A 97 5.18 32.92 -23.40
CA VAL A 97 6.22 31.89 -23.41
C VAL A 97 5.61 30.61 -24.02
N PRO A 98 5.56 30.49 -25.35
CA PRO A 98 5.08 29.27 -25.98
C PRO A 98 6.04 28.12 -25.66
N VAL A 99 5.53 26.90 -25.56
CA VAL A 99 6.31 25.72 -25.22
C VAL A 99 6.01 24.56 -26.16
N ALA A 100 7.05 23.82 -26.53
CA ALA A 100 6.97 22.65 -27.39
C ALA A 100 7.99 21.58 -26.96
N ASN A 101 7.77 20.32 -27.37
CA ASN A 101 8.72 19.23 -27.14
C ASN A 101 10.14 19.64 -27.60
N GLY A 102 11.14 19.33 -26.79
CA GLY A 102 12.55 19.67 -27.03
C GLY A 102 12.96 21.11 -26.67
N ASN A 103 12.04 21.97 -26.21
CA ASN A 103 12.41 23.33 -25.78
C ASN A 103 13.12 23.30 -24.42
N SER A 104 14.09 24.20 -24.20
CA SER A 104 14.77 24.37 -22.92
C SER A 104 14.07 25.46 -22.11
N ILE A 105 13.53 25.09 -20.95
CA ILE A 105 12.75 25.96 -20.08
C ILE A 105 13.53 26.19 -18.78
N THR A 106 13.71 27.46 -18.42
CA THR A 106 14.24 27.87 -17.12
C THR A 106 13.14 28.53 -16.31
N VAL A 107 13.02 28.10 -15.06
CA VAL A 107 12.10 28.69 -14.09
C VAL A 107 12.93 29.25 -12.94
N THR A 108 12.65 30.51 -12.57
CA THR A 108 13.25 31.18 -11.41
C THR A 108 12.15 31.74 -10.53
N VAL A 109 12.14 31.37 -9.26
CA VAL A 109 11.19 31.87 -8.26
C VAL A 109 11.95 32.75 -7.28
N ASN A 110 11.37 33.90 -6.91
CA ASN A 110 11.87 34.77 -5.86
C ASN A 110 10.77 35.05 -4.85
N VAL A 111 11.02 34.75 -3.57
CA VAL A 111 10.08 34.97 -2.48
C VAL A 111 10.13 36.44 -2.04
N ALA A 112 8.96 37.00 -1.78
CA ALA A 112 8.76 38.31 -1.17
C ALA A 112 7.93 38.16 0.12
N THR A 113 7.79 39.25 0.89
CA THR A 113 7.07 39.24 2.17
C THR A 113 5.59 38.80 2.07
N ALA A 114 4.97 38.93 0.89
CA ALA A 114 3.57 38.61 0.66
C ALA A 114 3.35 37.90 -0.70
N GLY A 115 4.14 36.85 -0.95
CA GLY A 115 4.13 36.09 -2.20
C GLY A 115 5.49 36.14 -2.87
N GLY A 116 5.55 36.56 -4.13
CA GLY A 116 6.82 36.65 -4.84
C GLY A 116 6.70 36.82 -6.34
N THR A 117 7.79 36.52 -7.04
CA THR A 117 7.85 36.55 -8.50
C THR A 117 8.22 35.19 -9.05
N VAL A 118 7.57 34.79 -10.13
CA VAL A 118 7.87 33.58 -10.89
C VAL A 118 8.24 34.00 -12.29
N THR A 119 9.47 33.69 -12.69
CA THR A 119 9.97 33.92 -14.04
C THR A 119 10.02 32.60 -14.79
N ILE A 120 9.47 32.59 -16.00
CA ILE A 120 9.54 31.45 -16.92
C ILE A 120 10.22 31.94 -18.19
N GLU A 121 11.24 31.23 -18.63
CA GLU A 121 12.01 31.53 -19.83
C GLU A 121 12.12 30.29 -20.71
N ASN A 122 11.64 30.40 -21.95
CA ASN A 122 11.96 29.46 -23.01
C ASN A 122 13.25 29.93 -23.71
N LYS A 123 14.38 29.34 -23.32
CA LYS A 123 15.71 29.64 -23.85
C LYS A 123 15.83 29.31 -25.33
N THR A 124 15.15 28.27 -25.80
CA THR A 124 15.16 27.89 -27.22
C THR A 124 14.50 28.94 -28.11
N GLN A 125 13.49 29.64 -27.59
CA GLN A 125 12.72 30.65 -28.34
C GLN A 125 13.08 32.10 -27.96
N ASN A 126 13.98 32.30 -26.98
CA ASN A 126 14.30 33.61 -26.39
C ASN A 126 13.03 34.38 -25.96
N LYS A 127 12.11 33.67 -25.32
CA LYS A 127 10.86 34.23 -24.77
C LYS A 127 10.86 34.10 -23.26
N ARG A 128 10.51 35.17 -22.56
CA ARG A 128 10.52 35.22 -21.10
C ARG A 128 9.33 36.03 -20.60
N THR A 129 8.80 35.61 -19.46
CA THR A 129 7.83 36.39 -18.69
C THR A 129 8.15 36.31 -17.21
N THR A 130 7.81 37.35 -16.46
CA THR A 130 7.89 37.38 -15.00
C THR A 130 6.52 37.77 -14.46
N GLN A 131 5.95 36.91 -13.65
CA GLN A 131 4.66 37.10 -13.01
C GLN A 131 4.88 37.43 -11.53
N THR A 132 4.24 38.50 -11.05
CA THR A 132 4.22 38.84 -9.64
C THR A 132 2.94 38.28 -9.04
N LEU A 133 3.08 37.37 -8.07
CA LEU A 133 1.98 36.63 -7.48
C LEU A 133 1.89 36.97 -6.00
N ALA A 134 0.70 37.36 -5.55
CA ALA A 134 0.40 37.60 -4.15
C ALA A 134 -0.23 36.35 -3.51
N ALA A 135 -0.22 36.31 -2.17
CA ALA A 135 -0.94 35.27 -1.43
C ALA A 135 -2.43 35.24 -1.83
N PRO A 136 -3.02 34.05 -2.08
CA PRO A 136 -4.43 33.92 -2.43
C PRO A 136 -5.36 34.46 -1.34
N THR A 137 -6.58 34.86 -1.73
CA THR A 137 -7.60 35.32 -0.77
C THR A 137 -7.88 34.25 0.29
N GLY A 138 -7.72 34.59 1.57
CA GLY A 138 -7.92 33.67 2.69
C GLY A 138 -6.67 32.94 3.16
N VAL A 139 -5.53 33.12 2.49
CA VAL A 139 -4.22 32.63 2.92
C VAL A 139 -3.45 33.79 3.57
N ASP A 140 -2.88 33.55 4.75
CA ASP A 140 -2.00 34.53 5.41
C ASP A 140 -0.74 34.73 4.54
N PRO A 141 -0.37 35.97 4.17
CA PRO A 141 0.85 36.24 3.43
C PRO A 141 2.14 35.68 4.05
N SER A 142 2.14 35.46 5.37
CA SER A 142 3.26 34.84 6.10
C SER A 142 3.26 33.31 6.09
N ALA A 143 2.21 32.67 5.55
CA ALA A 143 2.10 31.21 5.48
C ALA A 143 3.18 30.58 4.60
N LEU A 144 3.67 31.29 3.56
CA LEU A 144 4.81 30.86 2.77
C LEU A 144 6.12 31.05 3.55
N THR A 145 6.44 30.07 4.40
CA THR A 145 7.65 30.10 5.24
C THR A 145 8.96 29.82 4.48
N ALA A 146 8.87 29.36 3.23
CA ALA A 146 9.99 29.17 2.30
C ALA A 146 11.08 28.22 2.83
N LEU A 147 10.70 27.10 3.44
CA LEU A 147 11.61 26.10 4.00
C LEU A 147 11.86 24.91 3.07
N ALA A 148 11.20 24.85 1.91
CA ALA A 148 11.39 23.81 0.89
C ALA A 148 11.66 24.44 -0.48
N ALA A 149 12.68 23.95 -1.19
CA ALA A 149 12.96 24.28 -2.59
C ALA A 149 12.76 23.03 -3.45
N ASP A 150 12.01 23.18 -4.54
CA ASP A 150 11.35 22.06 -5.22
C ASP A 150 11.69 22.01 -6.72
N TRP A 151 12.02 20.82 -7.22
CA TRP A 151 12.11 20.52 -8.67
C TRP A 151 11.37 19.23 -8.94
N PHE A 152 10.17 19.32 -9.52
CA PHE A 152 9.29 18.17 -9.68
C PHE A 152 8.80 17.96 -11.10
N VAL A 153 8.70 16.69 -11.46
CA VAL A 153 7.81 16.15 -12.47
C VAL A 153 6.62 15.56 -11.72
N GLN A 154 5.40 15.99 -12.06
CA GLN A 154 4.19 15.63 -11.33
C GLN A 154 3.13 15.07 -12.28
N ALA A 155 2.62 13.89 -11.96
CA ALA A 155 1.44 13.30 -12.57
C ALA A 155 0.18 14.00 -12.04
N TYR A 156 -0.78 14.29 -12.92
CA TYR A 156 -1.93 15.12 -12.56
C TYR A 156 -3.18 14.29 -12.20
N GLN A 157 -3.73 14.50 -11.00
CA GLN A 157 -5.04 13.96 -10.59
C GLN A 157 -6.11 15.03 -10.73
N VAL A 158 -7.21 14.70 -11.41
CA VAL A 158 -8.38 15.61 -11.54
C VAL A 158 -9.40 15.35 -10.44
N ILE A 159 -9.44 14.10 -9.99
CA ILE A 159 -10.36 13.61 -8.96
C ILE A 159 -9.49 13.03 -7.84
N PRO A 160 -9.69 13.44 -6.57
CA PRO A 160 -8.97 12.86 -5.44
C PRO A 160 -9.10 11.32 -5.43
N GLY A 161 -7.97 10.61 -5.40
CA GLY A 161 -7.94 9.13 -5.41
C GLY A 161 -8.02 8.48 -6.81
N GLN A 162 -7.99 9.27 -7.89
CA GLN A 162 -7.82 8.76 -9.25
C GLN A 162 -6.41 8.21 -9.44
N LEU A 163 -6.30 7.05 -10.09
CA LEU A 163 -5.00 6.52 -10.52
C LEU A 163 -4.36 7.48 -11.52
N VAL A 164 -3.16 7.96 -11.20
CA VAL A 164 -2.46 8.95 -12.02
C VAL A 164 -1.65 8.22 -13.09
N ALA A 165 -1.92 8.54 -14.35
CA ALA A 165 -1.14 8.07 -15.48
C ALA A 165 -0.34 9.24 -16.06
N THR A 166 0.93 9.02 -16.33
CA THR A 166 1.81 9.97 -17.03
C THR A 166 1.92 9.61 -18.51
N PRO A 167 2.13 10.58 -19.41
CA PRO A 167 2.61 10.28 -20.76
C PRO A 167 4.00 9.65 -20.67
N ASN A 168 4.44 8.90 -21.68
CA ASN A 168 5.83 8.48 -21.73
C ASN A 168 6.71 9.73 -21.95
N PHE A 169 7.52 10.07 -20.95
CA PHE A 169 8.35 11.28 -20.95
C PHE A 169 9.85 10.99 -20.96
N GLY A 170 10.25 9.72 -20.99
CA GLY A 170 11.66 9.32 -20.90
C GLY A 170 12.39 9.94 -19.70
N THR A 171 13.66 10.27 -19.86
CA THR A 171 14.45 10.98 -18.83
C THR A 171 14.20 12.49 -18.87
N VAL A 172 13.85 13.07 -17.73
CA VAL A 172 13.84 14.53 -17.51
C VAL A 172 15.01 14.90 -16.61
N SER A 173 15.87 15.81 -17.05
CA SER A 173 16.98 16.30 -16.24
C SER A 173 16.78 17.78 -15.89
N PHE A 174 16.84 18.09 -14.59
CA PHE A 174 17.01 19.45 -14.11
C PHE A 174 18.51 19.77 -14.04
N THR A 175 18.88 20.91 -14.62
CA THR A 175 20.24 21.44 -14.77
C THR A 175 20.24 22.92 -14.39
N ALA A 176 21.42 23.51 -14.19
CA ALA A 176 21.55 24.89 -13.69
C ALA A 176 20.64 25.14 -12.49
N VAL A 177 20.67 24.19 -11.55
CA VAL A 177 19.81 24.17 -10.38
C VAL A 177 20.49 24.96 -9.27
N THR A 178 19.75 25.86 -8.61
CA THR A 178 20.29 26.65 -7.50
C THR A 178 19.19 26.95 -6.49
N ALA A 179 19.49 26.88 -5.20
CA ALA A 179 18.63 27.37 -4.12
C ALA A 179 19.43 28.27 -3.18
N THR A 180 19.03 29.54 -3.08
CA THR A 180 19.72 30.57 -2.29
C THR A 180 18.85 31.03 -1.15
N THR A 181 19.40 31.07 0.06
CA THR A 181 18.71 31.54 1.26
C THR A 181 18.61 33.06 1.34
N LYS A 182 17.83 33.58 2.29
CA LYS A 182 17.72 35.03 2.57
C LYS A 182 19.04 35.65 3.00
N SER A 183 19.92 34.89 3.65
CA SER A 183 21.27 35.35 3.96
C SER A 183 22.22 35.38 2.75
N GLY A 184 21.79 34.88 1.59
CA GLY A 184 22.58 34.82 0.36
C GLY A 184 23.43 33.55 0.22
N VAL A 185 23.20 32.54 1.05
CA VAL A 185 23.92 31.26 0.99
C VAL A 185 23.28 30.36 -0.05
N ASN A 186 24.09 29.85 -0.98
CA ASN A 186 23.67 28.78 -1.89
C ASN A 186 23.77 27.44 -1.14
N VAL A 187 22.63 26.75 -1.02
CA VAL A 187 22.57 25.46 -0.35
C VAL A 187 22.96 24.36 -1.35
N PRO A 188 23.94 23.49 -1.06
CA PRO A 188 24.35 22.41 -1.96
C PRO A 188 23.21 21.43 -2.24
N ILE A 189 23.07 21.00 -3.50
CA ILE A 189 22.02 20.08 -3.94
C ILE A 189 22.30 18.65 -3.45
N SER A 190 23.53 18.33 -3.04
CA SER A 190 23.87 17.04 -2.43
C SER A 190 23.01 16.69 -1.20
N GLY A 191 22.45 17.71 -0.52
CA GLY A 191 21.51 17.53 0.59
C GLY A 191 20.04 17.39 0.19
N ALA A 192 19.72 17.34 -1.12
CA ALA A 192 18.34 17.25 -1.59
C ALA A 192 17.80 15.81 -1.49
N GLY A 193 16.63 15.66 -0.88
CA GLY A 193 15.88 14.41 -0.88
C GLY A 193 15.33 14.14 -2.29
N ARG A 194 15.65 12.98 -2.86
CA ARG A 194 15.20 12.57 -4.20
C ARG A 194 13.88 11.82 -4.11
N TYR A 195 12.97 12.10 -5.03
CA TYR A 195 11.70 11.42 -5.17
C TYR A 195 11.58 10.76 -6.54
N GLU A 196 11.05 9.54 -6.59
CA GLU A 196 10.62 8.91 -7.84
C GLU A 196 9.08 8.91 -7.92
N ILE A 197 8.53 9.19 -9.10
CA ILE A 197 7.07 9.07 -9.32
C ILE A 197 6.71 7.59 -9.21
N GLN A 198 5.93 7.24 -8.19
CA GLN A 198 5.38 5.90 -8.03
C GLN A 198 3.88 5.94 -8.31
N GLY A 199 3.41 5.12 -9.25
CA GLY A 199 1.98 4.93 -9.44
C GLY A 199 1.34 4.31 -8.18
N THR A 200 0.05 4.56 -7.96
CA THR A 200 -0.71 4.07 -6.78
C THR A 200 -0.80 2.53 -6.68
N SER A 201 -0.23 1.79 -7.63
CA SER A 201 -0.07 0.33 -7.65
C SER A 201 1.31 -0.17 -7.20
N GLY A 202 2.20 0.72 -6.74
CA GLY A 202 3.57 0.36 -6.36
C GLY A 202 4.53 0.18 -7.54
N GLN A 203 4.12 0.46 -8.78
CA GLN A 203 4.99 0.44 -9.94
C GLN A 203 6.16 1.43 -9.79
N ALA A 204 7.37 0.91 -9.60
CA ALA A 204 8.59 1.58 -10.00
C ALA A 204 8.81 1.31 -11.49
N TRP A 205 8.81 2.35 -12.32
CA TRP A 205 9.05 2.24 -13.76
C TRP A 205 10.53 1.92 -14.02
N LYS A 206 10.93 0.67 -13.82
CA LYS A 206 12.31 0.23 -14.08
C LYS A 206 12.50 -0.81 -15.16
N ASN A 207 11.47 -1.19 -15.96
CA ASN A 207 11.69 -2.06 -17.12
C ASN A 207 10.65 -1.94 -18.27
N ALA A 208 10.26 -0.71 -18.64
CA ALA A 208 9.63 -0.43 -19.94
C ALA A 208 9.87 1.04 -20.34
N CYS A 209 10.93 1.31 -21.10
CA CYS A 209 11.45 2.64 -21.47
C CYS A 209 11.96 3.48 -20.28
N ASP A 210 13.20 3.97 -20.37
CA ASP A 210 13.92 4.72 -19.34
C ASP A 210 13.20 6.02 -18.94
N ILE A 211 12.44 5.99 -17.84
CA ILE A 211 11.82 7.17 -17.24
C ILE A 211 12.56 7.50 -15.94
N GLU A 212 13.37 8.57 -15.95
CA GLU A 212 14.24 8.94 -14.83
C GLU A 212 14.22 10.46 -14.63
N VAL A 213 14.18 10.93 -13.38
CA VAL A 213 14.37 12.36 -13.06
C VAL A 213 15.77 12.55 -12.48
N LEU A 214 16.64 13.20 -13.26
CA LEU A 214 18.01 13.49 -12.85
C LEU A 214 18.14 14.95 -12.41
N ILE A 215 18.87 15.18 -11.32
CA ILE A 215 19.32 16.52 -10.95
C ILE A 215 20.84 16.52 -11.00
N ARG A 216 21.41 17.45 -11.77
CA ARG A 216 22.85 17.60 -11.98
C ARG A 216 23.30 18.99 -11.53
N ASP A 217 24.36 19.03 -10.72
CA ASP A 217 25.13 20.25 -10.46
C ASP A 217 26.06 20.53 -11.64
N ASP A 218 26.23 21.81 -12.00
CA ASP A 218 27.11 22.21 -13.11
C ASP A 218 28.61 21.94 -12.83
N ASP A 219 28.98 21.64 -11.56
CA ASP A 219 30.37 21.44 -11.13
C ASP A 219 30.91 19.99 -11.34
N ASP A 220 30.05 19.03 -11.71
CA ASP A 220 30.40 17.60 -11.87
C ASP A 220 31.30 17.31 -13.10
N THR A 221 31.72 18.37 -13.81
CA THR A 221 32.73 18.28 -14.88
C THR A 221 34.15 18.64 -14.43
N ARG A 222 34.34 19.07 -13.17
CA ARG A 222 35.65 19.47 -12.63
C ARG A 222 35.73 19.25 -11.12
N ARG A 223 36.12 18.06 -10.67
CA ARG A 223 37.02 17.87 -9.51
C ARG A 223 37.24 16.38 -9.28
N ARG A 224 38.46 15.93 -9.58
CA ARG A 224 39.11 14.85 -8.83
C ARG A 224 39.87 15.52 -7.70
N ASP A 225 39.91 14.84 -6.56
CA ASP A 225 40.76 15.06 -5.40
C ASP A 225 40.31 16.19 -4.46
N ASP A 226 39.71 15.81 -3.31
CA ASP A 226 40.22 16.10 -1.95
C ASP A 226 39.15 15.83 -0.85
N ASP A 227 39.54 14.91 0.05
CA ASP A 227 39.23 14.65 1.47
C ASP A 227 37.92 15.10 2.17
N ASP A 228 37.30 14.08 2.78
CA ASP A 228 36.82 13.91 4.17
C ASP A 228 36.10 15.04 4.95
N ASN A 229 35.00 14.56 5.58
CA ASN A 229 34.43 14.94 6.88
C ASN A 229 33.25 15.95 6.89
N ALA A 230 32.02 15.44 6.92
CA ALA A 230 30.87 16.15 7.53
C ALA A 230 29.72 15.18 7.89
N ASP A 231 29.49 15.09 9.20
CA ASP A 231 28.33 14.68 9.99
C ASP A 231 26.98 14.50 9.24
N ASP A 232 26.46 13.26 9.21
CA ASP A 232 25.15 12.91 8.63
C ASP A 232 24.00 13.17 9.61
N GLY A 233 23.37 14.34 9.48
CA GLY A 233 22.06 14.64 10.06
C GLY A 233 20.94 14.02 9.24
N VAL A 234 20.43 12.86 9.65
CA VAL A 234 19.27 12.20 9.02
C VAL A 234 17.99 12.98 9.30
N GLY A 235 17.45 13.65 8.29
CA GLY A 235 16.14 14.31 8.33
C GLY A 235 15.00 13.30 8.14
N GLU A 236 14.06 13.30 9.09
CA GLU A 236 12.82 12.51 9.11
C GLU A 236 11.88 12.94 7.96
N ALA A 237 11.42 11.98 7.15
CA ALA A 237 10.55 12.21 5.99
C ALA A 237 9.07 11.99 6.35
N ALA A 238 8.23 13.00 6.11
CA ALA A 238 6.78 12.91 6.21
C ALA A 238 6.16 12.64 4.82
N ALA A 239 5.21 11.71 4.74
CA ALA A 239 4.45 11.40 3.52
C ALA A 239 3.24 12.34 3.40
N MET A 240 3.09 13.06 2.28
CA MET A 240 2.04 14.09 2.13
C MET A 240 1.36 14.02 0.77
N THR A 241 0.03 14.09 0.79
CA THR A 241 -0.86 13.90 -0.37
C THR A 241 -1.64 15.17 -0.64
N PHE A 242 -1.34 15.94 -1.69
CA PHE A 242 -2.23 16.99 -2.20
C PHE A 242 -2.11 17.20 -3.73
N ALA A 243 -3.23 17.64 -4.33
CA ALA A 243 -3.40 17.86 -5.76
C ALA A 243 -3.35 19.36 -6.10
N TRP A 244 -2.58 19.73 -7.14
CA TRP A 244 -2.52 21.09 -7.66
C TRP A 244 -3.69 21.37 -8.63
N ALA A 245 -4.23 22.60 -8.55
CA ALA A 245 -5.57 23.04 -8.94
C ALA A 245 -6.06 22.70 -10.37
N ALA A 246 -7.37 22.44 -10.47
CA ALA A 246 -8.17 22.26 -11.68
C ALA A 246 -8.17 23.50 -12.60
N PHE A 247 -7.96 23.30 -13.90
CA PHE A 247 -8.35 24.26 -14.95
C PHE A 247 -9.85 24.15 -15.23
N PRO A 248 -10.63 25.24 -15.20
CA PRO A 248 -12.01 25.23 -15.69
C PRO A 248 -12.00 25.30 -17.23
N SER A 249 -12.42 24.23 -17.90
CA SER A 249 -12.67 24.25 -19.34
C SER A 249 -14.09 24.75 -19.63
N THR A 250 -14.22 25.96 -20.17
CA THR A 250 -15.44 26.45 -20.85
C THR A 250 -15.17 26.60 -22.35
N PHE A 251 -16.15 26.17 -23.18
CA PHE A 251 -16.28 26.29 -24.65
C PHE A 251 -15.32 25.42 -25.48
N LEU A 252 -15.70 24.63 -26.50
CA LEU A 252 -16.79 24.71 -27.50
C LEU A 252 -17.22 23.29 -27.95
N ASP A 253 -18.51 23.17 -28.27
CA ASP A 253 -19.23 22.04 -28.88
C ASP A 253 -18.74 21.70 -30.30
N ALA A 254 -18.65 20.39 -30.61
CA ALA A 254 -19.05 19.82 -31.90
C ALA A 254 -19.08 18.28 -31.85
N SER A 255 -20.28 17.74 -31.63
CA SER A 255 -20.80 16.48 -32.18
C SER A 255 -19.84 15.46 -32.85
N ARG A 256 -19.74 14.25 -32.28
CA ARG A 256 -19.98 12.95 -32.98
C ARG A 256 -19.83 11.78 -31.99
N HIS A 257 -20.91 11.02 -31.85
CA HIS A 257 -20.91 9.68 -31.23
C HIS A 257 -20.01 8.72 -32.04
N PRO A 258 -19.53 7.64 -31.40
CA PRO A 258 -20.26 6.38 -31.54
C PRO A 258 -20.58 5.74 -30.18
N ALA A 259 -21.83 5.30 -30.08
CA ALA A 259 -22.36 4.52 -28.98
C ALA A 259 -21.66 3.15 -28.88
N CYS A 260 -21.30 2.74 -27.66
CA CYS A 260 -21.26 1.32 -27.33
C CYS A 260 -22.50 0.98 -26.51
N ILE A 261 -23.28 0.09 -27.10
CA ILE A 261 -24.65 -0.29 -26.78
C ILE A 261 -24.68 -1.03 -25.44
N VAL A 262 -25.39 -0.47 -24.46
CA VAL A 262 -25.91 -1.23 -23.32
C VAL A 262 -27.04 -2.11 -23.86
N ARG A 263 -26.76 -3.40 -24.10
CA ARG A 263 -27.79 -4.41 -24.35
C ARG A 263 -27.95 -5.30 -23.12
N ARG A 264 -29.14 -5.16 -22.54
CA ARG A 264 -29.81 -5.97 -21.54
C ARG A 264 -29.61 -7.48 -21.76
N GLN A 265 -28.94 -8.16 -20.84
CA GLN A 265 -29.05 -9.60 -20.56
C GLN A 265 -29.11 -9.76 -19.03
N ARG A 266 -29.89 -10.74 -18.57
CA ARG A 266 -30.27 -10.99 -17.18
C ARG A 266 -29.27 -11.96 -16.53
N LYS A 267 -29.08 -11.79 -15.21
CA LYS A 267 -28.53 -12.71 -14.19
C LYS A 267 -27.00 -12.83 -14.09
N ASP A 268 -26.40 -11.95 -13.28
CA ASP A 268 -25.12 -12.23 -12.63
C ASP A 268 -25.39 -12.49 -11.14
N ALA A 269 -25.70 -13.73 -10.81
CA ALA A 269 -25.94 -14.17 -9.43
C ALA A 269 -24.75 -15.04 -8.99
N LEU A 270 -23.85 -14.47 -8.19
CA LEU A 270 -22.99 -15.28 -7.32
C LEU A 270 -23.93 -15.98 -6.31
N GLN A 271 -23.87 -17.31 -6.21
CA GLN A 271 -24.83 -18.10 -5.44
C GLN A 271 -24.10 -19.17 -4.62
N GLY A 272 -24.20 -19.12 -3.29
CA GLY A 272 -23.89 -20.22 -2.36
C GLY A 272 -22.50 -20.22 -1.71
N VAL A 273 -22.40 -19.73 -0.47
CA VAL A 273 -21.29 -20.06 0.45
C VAL A 273 -21.81 -21.17 1.39
N ASN A 274 -21.11 -22.30 1.49
CA ASN A 274 -21.47 -23.39 2.41
C ASN A 274 -21.35 -22.93 3.86
N THR A 275 -22.28 -23.37 4.72
CA THR A 275 -22.27 -23.18 6.16
C THR A 275 -21.06 -23.82 6.87
N GLU A 276 -20.41 -24.83 6.28
CA GLU A 276 -19.26 -25.50 6.91
C GLU A 276 -17.93 -24.74 6.72
N HIS A 277 -17.77 -23.97 5.63
CA HIS A 277 -16.52 -23.26 5.31
C HIS A 277 -16.53 -21.79 5.75
N TYR A 278 -17.63 -21.32 6.33
CA TYR A 278 -17.77 -19.95 6.80
C TYR A 278 -16.67 -19.57 7.82
N ASN A 279 -16.34 -20.49 8.72
CA ASN A 279 -15.33 -20.28 9.75
C ASN A 279 -13.93 -20.06 9.15
N LEU A 280 -13.59 -20.81 8.10
CA LEU A 280 -12.33 -20.64 7.39
C LEU A 280 -12.29 -19.27 6.69
N TYR A 281 -13.38 -18.88 6.01
CA TYR A 281 -13.42 -17.62 5.27
C TYR A 281 -13.46 -16.38 6.18
N GLU A 282 -14.14 -16.46 7.33
CA GLU A 282 -14.09 -15.41 8.36
C GLU A 282 -12.70 -15.26 8.94
N GLN A 283 -12.07 -16.37 9.35
CA GLN A 283 -10.74 -16.36 9.93
C GLN A 283 -9.70 -15.89 8.89
N LEU A 284 -9.90 -16.24 7.62
CA LEU A 284 -9.05 -15.83 6.51
C LEU A 284 -9.12 -14.31 6.39
N THR A 285 -10.32 -13.77 6.19
CA THR A 285 -10.52 -12.32 6.07
C THR A 285 -10.09 -11.57 7.33
N ALA A 286 -10.24 -12.16 8.52
CA ALA A 286 -9.74 -11.58 9.77
C ALA A 286 -8.21 -11.49 9.81
N SER A 287 -7.52 -12.56 9.36
CA SER A 287 -6.05 -12.58 9.29
C SER A 287 -5.53 -11.55 8.27
N LEU A 288 -6.15 -11.49 7.10
CA LEU A 288 -5.85 -10.55 6.03
C LEU A 288 -6.11 -9.09 6.44
N ASN A 289 -7.22 -8.82 7.13
CA ASN A 289 -7.58 -7.47 7.60
C ASN A 289 -6.57 -6.91 8.61
N SER A 290 -5.79 -7.76 9.28
CA SER A 290 -4.74 -7.29 10.20
C SER A 290 -3.52 -6.69 9.48
N LEU A 291 -3.35 -7.02 8.19
CA LEU A 291 -2.19 -6.67 7.36
C LEU A 291 -2.47 -5.47 6.46
N GLY A 292 -3.69 -5.34 5.95
CA GLY A 292 -4.09 -4.20 5.13
C GLY A 292 -5.60 -3.91 5.19
N PRO A 293 -6.03 -2.66 4.94
CA PRO A 293 -7.44 -2.29 4.96
C PRO A 293 -8.20 -2.69 3.67
N LEU A 294 -7.48 -2.86 2.56
CA LEU A 294 -8.00 -3.17 1.23
C LEU A 294 -7.32 -4.44 0.71
N ALA A 295 -8.07 -5.25 -0.03
CA ALA A 295 -7.53 -6.37 -0.81
C ALA A 295 -8.02 -6.29 -2.25
N TRP A 296 -7.15 -6.68 -3.18
CA TRP A 296 -7.57 -7.03 -4.53
C TRP A 296 -8.04 -8.47 -4.56
N VAL A 297 -9.22 -8.69 -5.09
CA VAL A 297 -9.86 -9.99 -5.18
C VAL A 297 -10.09 -10.32 -6.64
N LYS A 298 -9.42 -11.36 -7.13
CA LYS A 298 -9.65 -11.93 -8.45
C LYS A 298 -10.61 -13.11 -8.30
N LEU A 299 -11.77 -13.01 -8.91
CA LEU A 299 -12.78 -14.06 -8.96
C LEU A 299 -12.77 -14.72 -10.34
N SER A 300 -12.67 -16.04 -10.36
CA SER A 300 -12.84 -16.89 -11.55
C SER A 300 -13.61 -18.15 -11.17
N GLU A 301 -13.97 -18.99 -12.14
CA GLU A 301 -14.65 -20.26 -11.85
C GLU A 301 -13.70 -21.35 -11.32
N GLU A 302 -12.38 -21.17 -11.44
CA GLU A 302 -11.38 -22.16 -11.02
C GLU A 302 -10.73 -21.83 -9.68
N GLN A 303 -10.52 -20.54 -9.39
CA GLN A 303 -9.81 -20.09 -8.20
C GLN A 303 -10.21 -18.67 -7.78
N VAL A 304 -10.03 -18.38 -6.50
CA VAL A 304 -10.14 -17.04 -5.93
C VAL A 304 -8.78 -16.60 -5.42
N CYS A 305 -8.33 -15.42 -5.85
CA CYS A 305 -7.07 -14.86 -5.39
C CYS A 305 -7.29 -13.62 -4.54
N PHE A 306 -6.60 -13.52 -3.40
CA PHE A 306 -6.52 -12.30 -2.60
C PHE A 306 -5.09 -11.75 -2.64
N THR A 307 -4.96 -10.48 -3.01
CA THR A 307 -3.67 -9.80 -3.01
C THR A 307 -3.73 -8.57 -2.12
N ILE A 308 -2.77 -8.46 -1.21
CA ILE A 308 -2.61 -7.30 -0.31
C ILE A 308 -1.19 -6.79 -0.49
N ILE A 309 -1.09 -5.54 -0.93
CA ILE A 309 0.18 -4.83 -1.03
C ILE A 309 0.05 -3.59 -0.15
N PRO A 310 0.48 -3.66 1.13
CA PRO A 310 0.47 -2.47 1.98
C PRO A 310 1.59 -1.52 1.55
N GLU A 311 1.48 -0.25 1.93
CA GLU A 311 2.51 0.77 1.72
C GLU A 311 3.83 0.41 2.46
N GLN A 312 3.70 -0.20 3.64
CA GLN A 312 4.81 -0.73 4.43
C GLN A 312 4.41 -2.06 5.08
N GLY A 313 5.34 -3.00 5.13
CA GLY A 313 5.16 -4.29 5.82
C GLY A 313 4.95 -5.46 4.87
N THR A 314 4.25 -6.47 5.36
CA THR A 314 4.14 -7.77 4.69
C THR A 314 3.15 -7.76 3.52
N GLN A 315 3.59 -8.20 2.34
CA GLN A 315 2.71 -8.43 1.19
C GLN A 315 2.11 -9.83 1.26
N VAL A 316 0.89 -10.00 0.74
CA VAL A 316 0.19 -11.29 0.71
C VAL A 316 -0.31 -11.59 -0.68
N TRP A 317 -0.06 -12.82 -1.13
CA TRP A 317 -0.62 -13.42 -2.33
C TRP A 317 -1.29 -14.73 -1.94
N ALA A 318 -2.61 -14.74 -1.88
CA ALA A 318 -3.39 -15.93 -1.60
C ALA A 318 -4.03 -16.45 -2.87
N VAL A 319 -3.90 -17.75 -3.11
CA VAL A 319 -4.55 -18.49 -4.18
C VAL A 319 -5.35 -19.61 -3.55
N LEU A 320 -6.66 -19.58 -3.72
CA LEU A 320 -7.58 -20.47 -3.03
C LEU A 320 -8.45 -21.20 -4.04
N SER A 321 -8.55 -22.52 -3.88
CA SER A 321 -9.48 -23.36 -4.62
C SER A 321 -10.92 -22.96 -4.28
N ILE A 322 -11.82 -23.00 -5.26
CA ILE A 322 -13.22 -22.63 -5.06
C ILE A 322 -13.85 -23.49 -3.97
N ASP A 323 -13.56 -24.79 -3.96
CA ASP A 323 -14.12 -25.75 -3.00
C ASP A 323 -13.75 -25.41 -1.56
N SER A 324 -12.63 -24.71 -1.34
CA SER A 324 -12.22 -24.25 0.00
C SER A 324 -13.07 -23.09 0.55
N ILE A 325 -13.80 -22.36 -0.30
CA ILE A 325 -14.52 -21.13 0.10
C ILE A 325 -16.00 -21.16 -0.25
N PHE A 326 -16.36 -21.66 -1.43
CA PHE A 326 -17.69 -21.59 -2.01
C PHE A 326 -18.26 -22.98 -2.25
N GLU A 327 -19.57 -23.13 -2.07
CA GLU A 327 -20.28 -24.36 -2.47
C GLU A 327 -20.52 -24.37 -3.97
N SER A 328 -20.90 -23.21 -4.48
CA SER A 328 -21.05 -22.97 -5.90
C SER A 328 -20.61 -21.54 -6.19
N ILE A 329 -19.96 -21.36 -7.33
CA ILE A 329 -19.64 -20.04 -7.85
C ILE A 329 -20.11 -19.98 -9.29
N SER A 330 -20.69 -18.84 -9.67
CA SER A 330 -21.00 -18.56 -11.07
C SER A 330 -20.41 -17.20 -11.38
N VAL A 331 -19.44 -17.19 -12.29
CA VAL A 331 -18.72 -15.98 -12.69
C VAL A 331 -18.93 -15.77 -14.18
N GLN A 332 -19.71 -14.73 -14.52
CA GLN A 332 -19.90 -14.32 -15.91
C GLN A 332 -19.32 -12.93 -16.08
N SER A 333 -18.33 -12.78 -16.96
CA SER A 333 -17.64 -11.52 -17.21
C SER A 333 -17.23 -11.38 -18.66
N ALA A 334 -17.30 -10.16 -19.19
CA ALA A 334 -16.82 -9.84 -20.54
C ALA A 334 -15.26 -9.82 -20.63
N ALA A 335 -14.57 -10.03 -19.50
CA ALA A 335 -13.12 -10.15 -19.41
C ALA A 335 -12.74 -11.60 -19.11
N ASP A 336 -12.98 -12.50 -20.08
CA ASP A 336 -12.63 -13.92 -20.00
C ASP A 336 -13.13 -14.63 -18.72
N ASN A 337 -14.37 -14.33 -18.30
CA ASN A 337 -14.97 -14.85 -17.06
C ASN A 337 -14.15 -14.58 -15.77
N VAL A 338 -13.31 -13.55 -15.79
CA VAL A 338 -12.61 -13.04 -14.62
C VAL A 338 -13.22 -11.72 -14.16
N ILE A 339 -13.43 -11.58 -12.85
CA ILE A 339 -13.87 -10.33 -12.22
C ILE A 339 -12.81 -9.90 -11.22
N ASN A 340 -12.26 -8.70 -11.41
CA ASN A 340 -11.27 -8.11 -10.50
C ASN A 340 -11.93 -7.03 -9.67
N LEU A 341 -11.82 -7.17 -8.35
CA LEU A 341 -12.46 -6.31 -7.38
C LEU A 341 -11.41 -5.73 -6.42
N GLU A 342 -11.64 -4.52 -5.93
CA GLU A 342 -11.01 -4.01 -4.73
C GLU A 342 -12.04 -3.96 -3.61
N VAL A 343 -11.74 -4.65 -2.51
CA VAL A 343 -12.68 -4.92 -1.43
C VAL A 343 -12.14 -4.39 -0.10
N PRO A 344 -12.92 -3.58 0.64
CA PRO A 344 -12.59 -3.21 2.01
C PRO A 344 -12.70 -4.41 2.95
N LEU A 345 -11.57 -4.89 3.46
CA LEU A 345 -11.50 -6.10 4.28
C LEU A 345 -12.25 -5.96 5.61
N ALA A 346 -12.26 -4.78 6.22
CA ALA A 346 -12.98 -4.54 7.47
C ALA A 346 -14.51 -4.68 7.31
N SER A 347 -15.05 -4.20 6.18
CA SER A 347 -16.47 -4.34 5.87
C SER A 347 -16.81 -5.77 5.47
N LEU A 348 -15.94 -6.43 4.70
CA LEU A 348 -16.11 -7.84 4.35
C LEU A 348 -16.08 -8.74 5.59
N ASN A 349 -15.08 -8.59 6.48
CA ASN A 349 -14.98 -9.39 7.70
C ASN A 349 -16.19 -9.16 8.63
N ARG A 350 -16.64 -7.91 8.79
CA ARG A 350 -17.86 -7.61 9.57
C ARG A 350 -19.10 -8.24 8.95
N ALA A 351 -19.22 -8.19 7.62
CA ALA A 351 -20.35 -8.78 6.93
C ALA A 351 -20.35 -10.29 7.08
N LEU A 352 -19.20 -10.91 6.84
CA LEU A 352 -19.01 -12.32 7.07
C LEU A 352 -19.42 -12.64 8.50
N LYS A 353 -18.93 -11.97 9.55
CA LYS A 353 -19.25 -12.30 10.97
C LYS A 353 -20.74 -12.54 11.26
N SER A 354 -21.63 -11.86 10.54
CA SER A 354 -23.09 -12.08 10.68
C SER A 354 -23.58 -13.43 10.15
N ALA A 355 -22.84 -14.05 9.24
CA ALA A 355 -23.12 -15.36 8.65
C ALA A 355 -22.61 -16.55 9.47
N PHE A 356 -21.91 -16.35 10.60
CA PHE A 356 -21.37 -17.45 11.42
C PHE A 356 -22.43 -18.44 11.91
N ASN A 357 -23.63 -17.96 12.27
CA ASN A 357 -24.76 -18.80 12.69
C ASN A 357 -25.86 -18.86 11.64
N ALA A 358 -25.55 -18.53 10.37
CA ALA A 358 -26.54 -18.52 9.32
C ALA A 358 -26.83 -19.93 8.80
N THR A 359 -28.06 -20.14 8.37
CA THR A 359 -28.47 -21.34 7.65
C THR A 359 -28.11 -21.25 6.16
N SER A 360 -27.99 -20.05 5.61
CA SER A 360 -27.50 -19.83 4.25
C SER A 360 -26.88 -18.44 4.11
N ALA A 361 -25.83 -18.33 3.29
CA ALA A 361 -25.21 -17.06 2.94
C ALA A 361 -24.98 -16.98 1.43
N GLN A 362 -25.33 -15.83 0.85
CA GLN A 362 -25.16 -15.56 -0.56
C GLN A 362 -24.49 -14.21 -0.75
N ILE A 363 -23.34 -14.21 -1.42
CA ILE A 363 -22.67 -13.00 -1.88
C ILE A 363 -23.14 -12.73 -3.30
N ARG A 364 -23.56 -11.50 -3.63
CA ARG A 364 -23.92 -11.08 -5.00
C ARG A 364 -23.25 -9.77 -5.36
N LEU A 365 -22.72 -9.68 -6.57
CA LEU A 365 -22.33 -8.41 -7.15
C LEU A 365 -23.59 -7.68 -7.65
N THR A 366 -23.85 -6.50 -7.10
CA THR A 366 -25.02 -5.69 -7.43
C THR A 366 -24.61 -4.25 -7.74
N LYS A 367 -25.54 -3.47 -8.29
CA LYS A 367 -25.33 -2.05 -8.58
C LYS A 367 -26.43 -1.26 -7.91
N LYS A 368 -26.07 -0.38 -6.98
CA LYS A 368 -26.99 0.48 -6.22
C LYS A 368 -26.58 1.93 -6.41
N ASP A 369 -27.52 2.80 -6.78
CA ASP A 369 -27.26 4.22 -7.05
C ASP A 369 -26.08 4.46 -8.01
N ASN A 370 -25.98 3.60 -9.02
CA ASN A 370 -24.90 3.55 -10.01
C ASN A 370 -23.50 3.13 -9.47
N LEU A 371 -23.37 2.79 -8.19
CA LEU A 371 -22.16 2.28 -7.56
C LEU A 371 -22.17 0.73 -7.49
N PRO A 372 -21.03 0.07 -7.76
CA PRO A 372 -20.91 -1.37 -7.57
C PRO A 372 -20.83 -1.74 -6.09
N VAL A 373 -21.59 -2.76 -5.69
CA VAL A 373 -21.76 -3.19 -4.31
C VAL A 373 -21.72 -4.71 -4.23
N LEU A 374 -20.97 -5.24 -3.28
CA LEU A 374 -20.99 -6.65 -2.91
C LEU A 374 -22.05 -6.85 -1.81
N ALA A 375 -23.19 -7.42 -2.17
CA ALA A 375 -24.31 -7.67 -1.27
C ALA A 375 -24.23 -9.09 -0.69
N LEU A 376 -23.95 -9.19 0.61
CA LEU A 376 -24.01 -10.44 1.36
C LEU A 376 -25.40 -10.56 1.98
N THR A 377 -26.24 -11.44 1.43
CA THR A 377 -27.51 -11.84 2.02
C THR A 377 -27.29 -13.07 2.90
N VAL A 378 -27.60 -12.92 4.18
CA VAL A 378 -27.48 -13.93 5.22
C VAL A 378 -28.87 -14.29 5.69
N THR A 379 -29.16 -15.58 5.71
CA THR A 379 -30.42 -16.12 6.20
C THR A 379 -30.14 -16.92 7.46
N THR A 380 -30.80 -16.55 8.56
CA THR A 380 -30.67 -17.24 9.85
C THR A 380 -32.03 -17.71 10.30
N THR A 381 -32.16 -19.01 10.52
CA THR A 381 -33.31 -19.57 11.22
C THR A 381 -33.00 -19.60 12.71
N PRO A 382 -33.74 -18.86 13.57
CA PRO A 382 -33.51 -18.93 15.00
C PRO A 382 -33.79 -20.35 15.49
N SER A 383 -32.78 -21.04 16.03
CA SER A 383 -33.02 -22.22 16.85
C SER A 383 -33.86 -21.78 18.04
N SER A 384 -34.99 -22.45 18.29
CA SER A 384 -35.91 -22.17 19.39
C SER A 384 -35.21 -22.18 20.74
N ASN A 385 -34.66 -21.04 21.15
CA ASN A 385 -34.25 -20.78 22.52
C ASN A 385 -35.23 -19.76 23.10
N THR A 386 -36.06 -20.27 24.00
CA THR A 386 -37.05 -19.56 24.81
C THR A 386 -36.37 -18.48 25.66
N TYR A 387 -36.51 -17.23 25.25
CA TYR A 387 -36.60 -16.10 26.19
C TYR A 387 -37.58 -15.09 25.60
N SER A 388 -38.86 -15.39 25.81
CA SER A 388 -39.95 -14.43 25.67
C SER A 388 -39.66 -13.24 26.59
N ALA A 389 -39.40 -12.07 26.00
CA ALA A 389 -39.35 -10.83 26.76
C ALA A 389 -40.78 -10.50 27.23
N PHE A 390 -41.03 -10.68 28.53
CA PHE A 390 -42.23 -10.21 29.20
C PHE A 390 -42.30 -8.67 29.09
N PRO A 391 -43.40 -8.07 28.59
CA PRO A 391 -43.62 -6.64 28.78
C PRO A 391 -44.17 -6.42 30.18
N THR A 392 -43.36 -5.87 31.08
CA THR A 392 -43.84 -5.39 32.39
C THR A 392 -44.54 -4.05 32.21
N THR A 393 -45.87 -4.06 32.06
CA THR A 393 -46.70 -2.89 32.33
C THR A 393 -46.72 -2.67 33.84
N SER A 394 -45.97 -1.67 34.32
CA SER A 394 -46.06 -1.17 35.68
C SER A 394 -47.29 -0.27 35.82
N THR A 395 -48.38 -0.83 36.34
CA THR A 395 -49.42 -0.07 37.04
C THR A 395 -49.29 -0.43 38.52
N ASN A 396 -48.85 0.54 39.32
CA ASN A 396 -49.01 0.54 40.77
C ASN A 396 -50.43 1.00 41.12
N GLU A 397 -50.83 0.76 42.37
CA GLU A 397 -52.15 0.95 43.01
C GLU A 397 -53.00 -0.32 42.92
N ASP A 398 -53.54 -0.94 43.96
CA ASP A 398 -53.47 -0.84 45.43
C ASP A 398 -54.20 -2.13 45.93
N ASP A 399 -53.90 -2.54 47.17
CA ASP A 399 -54.78 -3.23 48.13
C ASP A 399 -55.36 -4.65 47.91
N ASP A 400 -55.09 -5.45 48.95
CA ASP A 400 -55.99 -6.34 49.72
C ASP A 400 -56.41 -7.74 49.24
N ASP A 401 -55.96 -8.70 50.06
CA ASP A 401 -56.69 -9.80 50.74
C ASP A 401 -57.51 -10.84 49.94
N ASP A 402 -57.06 -12.08 50.16
CA ASP A 402 -57.82 -13.25 50.61
C ASP A 402 -58.86 -13.97 49.70
N GLU A 403 -58.65 -15.30 49.67
CA GLU A 403 -59.68 -16.33 49.89
C GLU A 403 -60.27 -17.13 48.69
N TYR A 404 -60.48 -18.42 48.98
CA TYR A 404 -60.84 -19.56 48.14
C TYR A 404 -62.08 -19.38 47.24
N GLY A 405 -62.11 -20.07 46.08
CA GLY A 405 -63.36 -20.38 45.39
C GLY A 405 -63.23 -20.98 44.00
N ASP A 406 -63.83 -22.15 43.85
CA ASP A 406 -64.01 -22.99 42.65
C ASP A 406 -64.87 -22.34 41.55
N ASP A 407 -64.66 -22.88 40.34
CA ASP A 407 -65.61 -23.13 39.24
C ASP A 407 -66.46 -22.02 38.58
N ASP A 408 -66.25 -21.96 37.26
CA ASP A 408 -67.23 -21.78 36.18
C ASP A 408 -68.08 -20.49 36.12
N ASP A 409 -67.69 -19.53 35.27
CA ASP A 409 -68.65 -18.89 34.36
C ASP A 409 -67.97 -18.28 33.11
N ASP A 410 -68.68 -18.42 32.01
CA ASP A 410 -68.33 -18.06 30.65
C ASP A 410 -68.52 -16.57 30.37
N GLY A 411 -67.70 -16.02 29.47
CA GLY A 411 -68.15 -14.97 28.54
C GLY A 411 -67.55 -13.58 28.69
N PHE A 412 -66.34 -13.38 28.16
CA PHE A 412 -66.02 -12.13 27.48
C PHE A 412 -65.41 -12.39 26.11
N ASP A 413 -66.31 -12.47 25.13
CA ASP A 413 -66.02 -12.35 23.71
C ASP A 413 -65.49 -10.94 23.43
N ALA A 414 -64.17 -10.80 23.42
CA ALA A 414 -63.50 -9.78 22.62
C ALA A 414 -62.53 -10.51 21.70
N ALA A 415 -63.05 -10.89 20.54
CA ALA A 415 -62.29 -11.23 19.36
C ALA A 415 -61.33 -10.06 19.02
N PHE A 416 -60.13 -10.12 19.58
CA PHE A 416 -58.97 -9.44 19.03
C PHE A 416 -58.20 -10.49 18.22
N ASP A 417 -58.23 -10.28 16.91
CA ASP A 417 -57.60 -11.10 15.89
C ASP A 417 -56.18 -11.52 16.28
N ASN A 418 -56.06 -12.77 16.75
CA ASN A 418 -54.78 -13.40 17.03
C ASN A 418 -54.16 -13.92 15.72
N GLU A 419 -54.07 -13.04 14.71
CA GLU A 419 -53.42 -13.26 13.43
C GLU A 419 -51.98 -12.73 13.46
N PHE A 420 -51.24 -13.10 14.50
CA PHE A 420 -49.78 -13.07 14.47
C PHE A 420 -49.27 -14.38 15.02
N GLY A 421 -49.32 -15.39 14.16
CA GLY A 421 -48.68 -16.68 14.39
C GLY A 421 -47.23 -16.50 14.82
N GLY A 422 -46.91 -17.06 15.99
CA GLY A 422 -45.55 -17.35 16.45
C GLY A 422 -44.90 -18.43 15.58
N GLY A 423 -44.83 -18.19 14.27
CA GLY A 423 -44.11 -19.01 13.32
C GLY A 423 -42.63 -18.63 13.34
N ASN A 424 -41.77 -19.64 13.42
CA ASN A 424 -40.33 -19.62 13.11
C ASN A 424 -39.95 -18.48 12.15
N ARG A 425 -39.61 -17.29 12.67
CA ARG A 425 -39.30 -16.13 11.82
C ARG A 425 -37.87 -16.27 11.32
N GLU A 426 -37.73 -16.81 10.12
CA GLU A 426 -36.49 -16.72 9.35
C GLU A 426 -36.09 -15.25 9.22
N THR A 427 -34.90 -14.92 9.72
CA THR A 427 -34.37 -13.56 9.70
C THR A 427 -33.39 -13.45 8.53
N ILE A 428 -33.68 -12.55 7.59
CA ILE A 428 -32.83 -12.31 6.42
C ILE A 428 -32.14 -10.95 6.60
N ILE A 429 -30.82 -10.96 6.65
CA ILE A 429 -29.96 -9.77 6.80
C ILE A 429 -29.20 -9.59 5.48
N THR A 430 -29.32 -8.42 4.85
CA THR A 430 -28.47 -8.10 3.69
C THR A 430 -27.49 -7.00 4.06
N GLN A 431 -26.21 -7.29 3.95
CA GLN A 431 -25.13 -6.34 4.15
C GLN A 431 -24.55 -5.93 2.80
N GLU A 432 -24.52 -4.62 2.55
CA GLU A 432 -24.00 -4.04 1.33
C GLU A 432 -22.59 -3.50 1.57
N ILE A 433 -21.60 -4.03 0.85
CA ILE A 433 -20.21 -3.59 0.93
C ILE A 433 -19.90 -2.82 -0.35
N PRO A 434 -19.57 -1.51 -0.28
CA PRO A 434 -19.12 -0.78 -1.45
C PRO A 434 -17.77 -1.35 -1.90
N ILE A 435 -17.64 -1.60 -3.19
CA ILE A 435 -16.44 -2.17 -3.81
C ILE A 435 -16.06 -1.36 -5.06
N ARG A 436 -14.88 -1.60 -5.60
CA ARG A 436 -14.47 -1.05 -6.89
C ARG A 436 -14.20 -2.19 -7.87
N VAL A 437 -14.87 -2.15 -9.02
CA VAL A 437 -14.60 -3.11 -10.12
C VAL A 437 -13.42 -2.58 -10.92
N LEU A 438 -12.39 -3.41 -11.10
CA LEU A 438 -11.15 -3.05 -11.77
C LEU A 438 -11.16 -3.61 -13.20
N ALA A 439 -10.70 -2.79 -14.15
CA ALA A 439 -10.52 -3.24 -15.53
C ALA A 439 -9.33 -4.21 -15.63
N PRO A 440 -9.35 -5.17 -16.58
CA PRO A 440 -8.24 -6.11 -16.77
C PRO A 440 -6.88 -5.44 -16.94
N ASP A 441 -6.83 -4.30 -17.65
CA ASP A 441 -5.60 -3.55 -17.85
C ASP A 441 -5.02 -2.98 -16.53
N THR A 442 -5.88 -2.66 -15.56
CA THR A 442 -5.45 -2.14 -14.25
C THR A 442 -4.75 -3.20 -13.41
N VAL A 443 -5.15 -4.46 -13.56
CA VAL A 443 -4.62 -5.61 -12.79
C VAL A 443 -3.66 -6.48 -13.60
N ALA A 444 -3.46 -6.21 -14.89
CA ALA A 444 -2.54 -6.94 -15.75
C ALA A 444 -1.08 -6.94 -15.24
N HIS A 445 -0.73 -5.92 -14.45
CA HIS A 445 0.59 -5.78 -13.84
C HIS A 445 0.68 -6.36 -12.42
N LEU A 446 -0.45 -6.79 -11.85
CA LEU A 446 -0.47 -7.42 -10.52
C LEU A 446 -0.08 -8.88 -10.68
N HIS A 447 1.17 -9.20 -10.35
CA HIS A 447 1.69 -10.55 -10.37
C HIS A 447 2.31 -10.90 -9.03
N GLU A 448 2.45 -12.21 -8.78
CA GLU A 448 3.15 -12.69 -7.60
C GLU A 448 4.58 -12.13 -7.55
N PRO A 449 5.06 -11.63 -6.39
CA PRO A 449 6.41 -11.12 -6.24
C PRO A 449 7.46 -12.18 -6.59
N VAL A 450 8.41 -11.83 -7.46
CA VAL A 450 9.55 -12.70 -7.76
C VAL A 450 10.60 -12.53 -6.66
N CYS A 451 10.91 -13.62 -5.96
CA CYS A 451 11.95 -13.66 -4.95
C CYS A 451 13.18 -14.43 -5.44
N ARG A 452 14.31 -14.19 -4.79
CA ARG A 452 15.52 -14.98 -5.01
C ARG A 452 15.36 -16.40 -4.48
N GLU A 453 16.26 -17.28 -4.88
CA GLU A 453 16.34 -18.63 -4.35
C GLU A 453 16.61 -18.61 -2.84
N PRO A 454 15.86 -19.39 -2.04
CA PRO A 454 15.99 -19.39 -0.60
C PRO A 454 17.24 -20.14 -0.13
N ASP A 455 17.95 -19.55 0.82
CA ASP A 455 19.11 -20.17 1.48
C ASP A 455 18.70 -21.31 2.42
N VAL A 456 17.54 -21.18 3.08
CA VAL A 456 17.01 -22.20 3.99
C VAL A 456 15.50 -22.31 3.82
N HIS A 457 14.97 -23.53 3.82
CA HIS A 457 13.53 -23.78 3.87
C HIS A 457 13.21 -24.75 5.00
N ILE A 458 12.19 -24.44 5.82
CA ILE A 458 11.86 -25.22 7.03
C ILE A 458 10.35 -25.23 7.25
N ILE A 459 9.81 -26.35 7.73
CA ILE A 459 8.42 -26.43 8.20
C ILE A 459 8.33 -25.79 9.58
N LEU A 460 7.49 -24.78 9.73
CA LEU A 460 7.31 -24.08 11.00
C LEU A 460 6.50 -24.93 11.99
N PRO A 461 6.80 -24.82 13.30
CA PRO A 461 5.91 -25.32 14.36
C PRO A 461 4.58 -24.54 14.38
N PRO A 462 3.59 -24.96 15.19
CA PRO A 462 2.29 -24.29 15.25
C PRO A 462 2.40 -22.78 15.42
N LEU A 463 1.90 -22.01 14.45
CA LEU A 463 2.11 -20.56 14.40
C LEU A 463 1.55 -19.82 15.61
N MET A 464 0.49 -20.34 16.24
CA MET A 464 -0.07 -19.74 17.48
C MET A 464 0.91 -19.85 18.66
N GLN A 465 1.71 -20.91 18.73
CA GLN A 465 2.77 -21.05 19.72
C GLN A 465 3.91 -20.07 19.43
N LEU A 466 4.37 -20.00 18.18
CA LEU A 466 5.38 -19.02 17.74
C LEU A 466 4.95 -17.59 18.02
N LYS A 467 3.68 -17.27 17.73
CA LYS A 467 3.06 -15.98 18.02
C LYS A 467 3.14 -15.65 19.50
N SER A 468 2.72 -16.57 20.37
CA SER A 468 2.70 -16.34 21.82
C SER A 468 4.09 -16.04 22.40
N ILE A 469 5.14 -16.66 21.86
CA ILE A 469 6.53 -16.43 22.27
C ILE A 469 7.03 -15.09 21.71
N SER A 470 6.80 -14.85 20.43
CA SER A 470 7.22 -13.62 19.75
C SER A 470 6.56 -12.37 20.34
N ASP A 471 5.26 -12.41 20.64
CA ASP A 471 4.53 -11.32 21.27
C ASP A 471 5.11 -10.98 22.66
N ARG A 472 5.59 -11.99 23.41
CA ARG A 472 6.25 -11.77 24.71
C ARG A 472 7.62 -11.10 24.52
N PHE A 473 8.39 -11.49 23.51
CA PHE A 473 9.67 -10.86 23.20
C PHE A 473 9.48 -9.39 22.84
N THR A 474 8.53 -9.10 21.96
CA THR A 474 8.17 -7.73 21.58
C THR A 474 7.73 -6.91 22.79
N LYS A 475 6.90 -7.47 23.69
CA LYS A 475 6.48 -6.79 24.93
C LYS A 475 7.64 -6.53 25.89
N LEU A 476 8.58 -7.47 26.02
CA LEU A 476 9.75 -7.32 26.87
C LEU A 476 10.65 -6.20 26.34
N ALA A 477 10.91 -6.15 25.04
CA ALA A 477 11.65 -5.03 24.44
C ALA A 477 10.95 -3.68 24.63
N LEU A 478 9.62 -3.63 24.56
CA LEU A 478 8.85 -2.41 24.82
C LEU A 478 8.79 -2.02 26.31
N ALA A 479 8.91 -2.96 27.24
CA ALA A 479 8.88 -2.66 28.68
C ALA A 479 10.20 -1.98 29.14
N ASP A 480 11.32 -2.39 28.56
CA ASP A 480 12.66 -1.84 28.79
C ASP A 480 12.75 -0.33 28.44
N THR A 481 11.89 0.16 27.53
CA THR A 481 11.92 1.54 27.04
C THR A 481 11.25 2.56 27.97
N THR A 482 10.52 2.13 29.01
CA THR A 482 9.78 3.04 29.90
C THR A 482 10.66 3.90 30.83
N LYS A 483 11.99 3.73 30.79
CA LYS A 483 12.97 4.46 31.62
C LYS A 483 13.94 5.37 30.84
N ALA A 484 13.90 5.39 29.51
CA ALA A 484 14.83 6.20 28.70
C ALA A 484 14.07 7.08 27.71
N SER A 485 14.13 8.39 27.92
CA SER A 485 13.61 9.41 27.01
C SER A 485 14.39 9.42 25.69
N SER A 486 13.67 9.47 24.56
CA SER A 486 14.16 9.88 23.24
C SER A 486 15.08 8.90 22.47
N ALA A 487 14.52 7.79 21.99
CA ALA A 487 15.00 7.10 20.79
C ALA A 487 13.79 6.52 20.02
N THR A 488 13.81 6.60 18.69
CA THR A 488 12.73 6.22 17.77
C THR A 488 12.18 4.80 18.04
N THR A 489 10.89 4.70 18.38
CA THR A 489 10.16 3.47 18.77
C THR A 489 10.19 2.34 17.72
N ALA A 490 10.62 2.61 16.49
CA ALA A 490 10.66 1.65 15.38
C ALA A 490 11.92 0.75 15.35
N ALA A 491 13.05 1.18 15.92
CA ALA A 491 14.30 0.41 15.85
C ALA A 491 14.38 -0.74 16.88
N ARG A 492 13.62 -0.66 17.99
CA ARG A 492 13.78 -1.55 19.16
C ARG A 492 12.80 -2.73 19.26
N THR A 493 11.88 -2.90 18.31
CA THR A 493 10.99 -4.09 18.22
C THR A 493 11.44 -5.10 17.18
N ARG A 494 12.67 -4.99 16.67
CA ARG A 494 13.21 -5.89 15.64
C ARG A 494 13.52 -7.26 16.25
N LEU A 495 12.91 -8.29 15.67
CA LEU A 495 13.18 -9.70 15.95
C LEU A 495 14.12 -10.25 14.89
N ASP A 496 15.15 -10.96 15.33
CA ASP A 496 15.96 -11.79 14.46
C ASP A 496 15.31 -13.17 14.39
N VAL A 497 14.84 -13.56 13.20
CA VAL A 497 14.32 -14.90 12.95
C VAL A 497 15.34 -15.63 12.09
N SER A 498 15.83 -16.76 12.58
CA SER A 498 16.85 -17.55 11.89
C SER A 498 16.41 -19.00 11.75
N ALA A 499 16.79 -19.65 10.65
CA ALA A 499 16.61 -21.08 10.48
C ALA A 499 17.86 -21.73 9.88
N ASN A 500 18.00 -23.04 10.02
CA ASN A 500 19.03 -23.83 9.36
C ASN A 500 18.44 -25.02 8.58
N MET A 501 19.30 -25.70 7.80
CA MET A 501 18.95 -26.90 7.03
C MET A 501 19.03 -28.21 7.84
N HIS A 502 18.98 -28.11 9.18
CA HIS A 502 19.03 -29.24 10.12
C HIS A 502 17.86 -29.21 11.12
N GLY A 503 16.71 -28.68 10.71
CA GLY A 503 15.50 -28.70 11.53
C GLY A 503 15.52 -27.76 12.73
N CYS A 504 16.34 -26.72 12.72
CA CYS A 504 16.37 -25.73 13.79
C CYS A 504 15.80 -24.38 13.34
N LEU A 505 14.92 -23.82 14.16
CA LEU A 505 14.41 -22.46 14.06
C LEU A 505 14.81 -21.70 15.32
N LYS A 506 15.21 -20.44 15.18
CA LYS A 506 15.59 -19.57 16.27
C LYS A 506 14.89 -18.23 16.12
N ILE A 507 14.32 -17.72 17.20
CA ILE A 507 13.85 -16.34 17.29
C ILE A 507 14.64 -15.69 18.41
N SER A 508 15.21 -14.52 18.15
CA SER A 508 15.94 -13.75 19.15
C SER A 508 15.59 -12.28 19.11
N ILE A 509 15.74 -11.65 20.27
CA ILE A 509 15.64 -10.21 20.43
C ILE A 509 16.81 -9.75 21.30
N ARG A 510 17.44 -8.64 20.88
CA ARG A 510 18.56 -8.03 21.59
C ARG A 510 18.21 -6.59 21.94
N SER A 511 18.31 -6.26 23.23
CA SER A 511 18.26 -4.90 23.77
C SER A 511 19.52 -4.61 24.59
N ASP A 512 19.65 -3.37 25.06
CA ASP A 512 20.76 -2.95 25.93
C ASP A 512 20.75 -3.68 27.28
N ALA A 513 19.57 -4.06 27.79
CA ALA A 513 19.43 -4.73 29.08
C ALA A 513 19.37 -6.26 28.99
N MET A 514 18.94 -6.82 27.86
CA MET A 514 18.74 -8.26 27.73
C MET A 514 18.94 -8.79 26.31
N ASN A 515 19.37 -10.05 26.23
CA ASN A 515 19.37 -10.83 25.00
C ASN A 515 18.59 -12.10 25.27
N ILE A 516 17.47 -12.28 24.57
CA ILE A 516 16.59 -13.43 24.73
C ILE A 516 16.55 -14.16 23.40
N SER A 517 16.74 -15.48 23.44
CA SER A 517 16.56 -16.36 22.29
C SER A 517 15.69 -17.56 22.66
N SER A 518 14.93 -18.05 21.69
CA SER A 518 14.21 -19.31 21.75
C SER A 518 14.57 -20.12 20.52
N ILE A 519 14.91 -21.39 20.72
CA ILE A 519 15.31 -22.31 19.68
C ILE A 519 14.33 -23.48 19.69
N TRP A 520 13.80 -23.79 18.52
CA TRP A 520 13.05 -25.01 18.23
C TRP A 520 13.98 -25.93 17.44
N THR A 521 13.93 -27.21 17.79
CA THR A 521 14.73 -28.29 17.18
C THR A 521 13.78 -29.38 16.71
N ASP A 522 14.30 -30.38 16.01
CA ASP A 522 13.51 -31.50 15.47
C ASP A 522 12.39 -31.08 14.50
N LEU A 523 12.57 -29.95 13.81
CA LEU A 523 11.72 -29.56 12.69
C LEU A 523 12.19 -30.27 11.40
N SER A 524 11.36 -30.22 10.37
CA SER A 524 11.65 -30.85 9.08
C SER A 524 11.95 -29.80 8.01
N ASN A 525 12.95 -30.06 7.18
CA ASN A 525 13.25 -29.29 5.98
C ASN A 525 12.70 -30.08 4.77
N PRO A 526 11.75 -29.53 3.98
CA PRO A 526 11.24 -30.22 2.80
C PRO A 526 12.35 -30.44 1.77
N GLU A 527 12.23 -31.46 0.91
CA GLU A 527 13.20 -31.68 -0.17
C GLU A 527 12.82 -30.88 -1.41
N LEU A 528 13.83 -30.40 -2.14
CA LEU A 528 13.63 -29.72 -3.41
C LEU A 528 13.33 -30.74 -4.51
N ASP A 529 12.29 -30.50 -5.28
CA ASP A 529 11.95 -31.28 -6.46
C ASP A 529 12.80 -30.82 -7.66
N PRO A 530 13.65 -31.69 -8.26
CA PRO A 530 14.44 -31.35 -9.43
C PRO A 530 13.61 -30.85 -10.62
N GLY A 531 12.34 -31.28 -10.74
CA GLY A 531 11.45 -30.81 -11.81
C GLY A 531 11.09 -29.32 -11.70
N HIS A 532 11.20 -28.75 -10.51
CA HIS A 532 10.83 -27.37 -10.21
C HIS A 532 12.03 -26.43 -10.01
N VAL A 533 13.26 -26.95 -10.10
CA VAL A 533 14.50 -26.17 -9.99
C VAL A 533 15.12 -25.98 -11.38
N ALA A 534 15.54 -24.75 -11.68
CA ALA A 534 16.21 -24.44 -12.94
C ALA A 534 17.52 -25.23 -13.05
N GLY A 535 17.67 -26.02 -14.12
CA GLY A 535 18.83 -26.91 -14.30
C GLY A 535 18.66 -28.33 -13.75
N GLY A 536 17.47 -28.71 -13.24
CA GLY A 536 17.18 -30.08 -12.86
C GLY A 536 18.00 -30.57 -11.67
N GLU A 537 18.52 -31.79 -11.74
CA GLU A 537 19.36 -32.39 -10.70
C GLU A 537 20.65 -31.59 -10.43
N ASP A 538 21.28 -31.07 -11.48
CA ASP A 538 22.49 -30.24 -11.38
C ASP A 538 22.18 -28.89 -10.70
N GLY A 539 21.00 -28.31 -10.99
CA GLY A 539 20.51 -27.09 -10.34
C GLY A 539 20.27 -27.29 -8.84
N VAL A 540 19.70 -28.43 -8.44
CA VAL A 540 19.52 -28.77 -7.02
C VAL A 540 20.86 -28.91 -6.30
N ALA A 541 21.89 -29.46 -6.96
CA ALA A 541 23.21 -29.60 -6.37
C ALA A 541 23.89 -28.25 -6.09
N GLU A 542 23.70 -27.26 -6.98
CA GLU A 542 24.27 -25.90 -6.84
C GLU A 542 23.41 -24.95 -5.99
N HIS A 543 22.16 -25.34 -5.70
CA HIS A 543 21.19 -24.51 -4.99
C HIS A 543 21.71 -24.03 -3.60
N PRO A 544 21.44 -22.76 -3.20
CA PRO A 544 21.88 -22.20 -1.92
C PRO A 544 21.56 -23.07 -0.70
N SER A 545 20.38 -23.69 -0.65
CA SER A 545 19.98 -24.60 0.43
C SER A 545 20.82 -25.87 0.53
N THR A 546 21.29 -26.41 -0.60
CA THR A 546 22.14 -27.60 -0.60
C THR A 546 23.51 -27.29 -0.03
N ARG A 547 24.02 -26.07 -0.29
CA ARG A 547 25.25 -25.54 0.32
C ARG A 547 25.06 -25.29 1.83
N MET A 548 23.94 -24.69 2.22
CA MET A 548 23.61 -24.48 3.64
C MET A 548 23.44 -25.81 4.41
N LYS A 549 23.01 -26.90 3.76
CA LYS A 549 22.93 -28.23 4.37
C LYS A 549 24.29 -28.85 4.71
N GLN A 550 25.37 -28.34 4.13
CA GLN A 550 26.74 -28.72 4.49
C GLN A 550 27.27 -27.96 5.71
N LEU A 551 26.54 -26.94 6.17
CA LEU A 551 26.92 -26.05 7.27
C LEU A 551 25.91 -26.16 8.43
N GLY A 552 26.42 -26.06 9.66
CA GLY A 552 25.57 -26.07 10.86
C GLY A 552 25.42 -27.45 11.51
N SER A 553 24.47 -27.55 12.46
CA SER A 553 24.25 -28.74 13.28
C SER A 553 22.78 -28.90 13.68
N ALA A 554 22.36 -30.14 13.91
CA ALA A 554 20.98 -30.47 14.28
C ALA A 554 20.62 -30.13 15.74
N ASP A 555 21.62 -29.85 16.57
CA ASP A 555 21.43 -29.41 17.96
C ASP A 555 21.24 -27.88 18.07
N GLY A 556 21.34 -27.16 16.96
CA GLY A 556 21.18 -25.71 16.89
C GLY A 556 22.26 -24.92 17.65
N ARG A 557 23.39 -25.54 17.99
CA ARG A 557 24.48 -24.90 18.75
C ARG A 557 25.60 -24.34 17.88
N SER A 558 25.70 -24.77 16.62
CA SER A 558 26.67 -24.20 15.68
C SER A 558 26.36 -22.72 15.42
N GLU A 559 27.43 -21.92 15.27
CA GLU A 559 27.33 -20.50 14.85
C GLU A 559 27.16 -20.36 13.33
N GLU A 560 27.41 -21.43 12.56
CA GLU A 560 27.34 -21.46 11.09
C GLU A 560 26.04 -22.13 10.59
N GLY A 561 25.70 -21.91 9.32
CA GLY A 561 24.56 -22.55 8.64
C GLY A 561 23.19 -21.93 8.96
N TRP A 562 23.17 -20.72 9.53
CA TRP A 562 21.94 -19.99 9.82
C TRP A 562 21.62 -18.94 8.75
N ALA A 563 20.43 -19.03 8.16
CA ALA A 563 19.84 -17.92 7.43
C ALA A 563 19.04 -17.04 8.41
N THR A 564 19.34 -15.74 8.50
CA THR A 564 18.70 -14.82 9.45
C THR A 564 17.99 -13.71 8.69
N VAL A 565 16.82 -13.33 9.15
CA VAL A 565 16.06 -12.17 8.68
C VAL A 565 15.67 -11.32 9.88
N ARG A 566 15.66 -10.00 9.70
CA ARG A 566 15.25 -9.06 10.75
C ARG A 566 13.88 -8.50 10.42
N ILE A 567 12.92 -8.68 11.32
CA ILE A 567 11.52 -8.32 11.08
C ILE A 567 10.96 -7.52 12.26
N ASP A 568 9.94 -6.68 12.02
CA ASP A 568 9.29 -5.96 13.12
C ASP A 568 8.38 -6.91 13.89
N GLY A 569 8.51 -6.92 15.22
CA GLY A 569 7.77 -7.83 16.09
C GLY A 569 6.25 -7.60 16.10
N ARG A 570 5.75 -6.41 15.77
CA ARG A 570 4.31 -6.16 15.63
C ARG A 570 3.80 -6.71 14.30
N ASP A 571 4.55 -6.50 13.22
CA ASP A 571 4.19 -7.04 11.89
C ASP A 571 4.24 -8.57 11.90
N TRP A 572 5.31 -9.15 12.46
CA TRP A 572 5.41 -10.60 12.67
C TRP A 572 4.22 -11.15 13.47
N GLY A 573 3.80 -10.45 14.52
CA GLY A 573 2.64 -10.81 15.31
C GLY A 573 1.32 -10.83 14.51
N LYS A 574 1.18 -9.96 13.50
CA LYS A 574 0.03 -9.95 12.57
C LYS A 574 0.10 -11.11 11.59
N VAL A 575 1.27 -11.35 10.99
CA VAL A 575 1.48 -12.47 10.06
C VAL A 575 1.16 -13.81 10.72
N MET A 576 1.66 -14.05 11.95
CA MET A 576 1.40 -15.29 12.68
C MET A 576 -0.09 -15.50 13.05
N SER A 577 -0.95 -14.48 12.92
CA SER A 577 -2.38 -14.62 13.18
C SER A 577 -3.08 -15.55 12.18
N VAL A 578 -2.48 -15.77 11.01
CA VAL A 578 -2.94 -16.78 10.03
C VAL A 578 -2.95 -18.20 10.61
N GLY A 579 -2.19 -18.45 11.67
CA GLY A 579 -2.16 -19.72 12.40
C GLY A 579 -3.51 -20.21 12.93
N ARG A 580 -4.54 -19.34 12.95
CA ARG A 580 -5.92 -19.71 13.29
C ARG A 580 -6.57 -20.60 12.24
N LEU A 581 -6.17 -20.43 10.97
CA LEU A 581 -6.63 -21.27 9.85
C LEU A 581 -6.10 -22.71 9.93
N GLY A 582 -5.08 -22.93 10.77
CA GLY A 582 -4.38 -24.20 10.83
C GLY A 582 -3.51 -24.44 9.59
N GLY A 583 -3.27 -25.71 9.29
CA GLY A 583 -2.51 -26.11 8.11
C GLY A 583 -1.00 -26.19 8.31
N ARG A 584 -0.31 -26.52 7.22
CA ARG A 584 1.15 -26.68 7.17
C ARG A 584 1.80 -25.40 6.65
N VAL A 585 2.88 -24.97 7.29
CA VAL A 585 3.57 -23.74 6.92
C VAL A 585 5.03 -24.02 6.59
N ILE A 586 5.44 -23.64 5.39
CA ILE A 586 6.83 -23.71 4.93
C ILE A 586 7.38 -22.29 4.93
N ALA A 587 8.49 -22.07 5.64
CA ALA A 587 9.20 -20.81 5.69
C ALA A 587 10.49 -20.90 4.87
N CYS A 588 10.63 -19.99 3.91
CA CYS A 588 11.78 -19.86 3.02
C CYS A 588 12.55 -18.58 3.38
N PHE A 589 13.77 -18.75 3.87
CA PHE A 589 14.65 -17.68 4.31
C PHE A 589 15.62 -17.32 3.20
N CYS A 590 15.61 -16.05 2.81
CA CYS A 590 16.65 -15.40 2.02
C CYS A 590 17.49 -14.58 3.00
N HIS A 591 18.69 -15.07 3.35
CA HIS A 591 19.54 -14.52 4.41
C HIS A 591 19.72 -13.00 4.24
N GLU A 592 19.39 -12.23 5.28
CA GLU A 592 19.46 -10.76 5.34
C GLU A 592 18.55 -10.01 4.35
N HIS A 593 17.70 -10.70 3.58
CA HIS A 593 16.93 -10.09 2.50
C HIS A 593 15.43 -10.22 2.67
N ALA A 594 14.90 -11.43 2.82
CA ALA A 594 13.46 -11.66 2.86
C ALA A 594 13.09 -12.99 3.51
N LEU A 595 11.87 -13.07 4.02
CA LEU A 595 11.24 -14.29 4.49
C LEU A 595 9.93 -14.49 3.73
N ILE A 596 9.80 -15.66 3.11
CA ILE A 596 8.60 -16.07 2.39
C ILE A 596 7.93 -17.17 3.20
N LEU A 597 6.65 -17.03 3.51
CA LEU A 597 5.87 -18.06 4.19
C LEU A 597 4.79 -18.60 3.25
N TYR A 598 4.84 -19.89 2.95
CA TYR A 598 3.78 -20.62 2.28
C TYR A 598 2.90 -21.30 3.32
N VAL A 599 1.66 -20.84 3.45
CA VAL A 599 0.67 -21.39 4.38
C VAL A 599 -0.35 -22.19 3.55
N TYR A 600 -0.25 -23.51 3.64
CA TYR A 600 -1.17 -24.42 2.99
C TYR A 600 -2.36 -24.66 3.91
N LEU A 601 -3.56 -24.35 3.40
CA LEU A 601 -4.79 -24.56 4.14
C LEU A 601 -5.14 -26.06 4.17
N PRO A 602 -5.67 -26.56 5.30
CA PRO A 602 -6.13 -27.94 5.36
C PRO A 602 -7.29 -28.14 4.39
N ASN A 603 -7.24 -29.21 3.59
CA ASN A 603 -8.31 -29.63 2.69
C ASN A 603 -8.63 -31.12 2.92
N ASP A 604 -9.90 -31.48 2.81
CA ASP A 604 -10.39 -32.85 3.08
C ASP A 604 -9.84 -33.87 2.07
N ASN A 605 -9.46 -33.41 0.88
CA ASN A 605 -8.93 -34.25 -0.20
C ASN A 605 -7.42 -34.53 -0.07
N GLY A 606 -6.74 -33.91 0.90
CA GLY A 606 -5.30 -34.08 1.13
C GLY A 606 -4.37 -33.44 0.08
N GLU A 607 -4.93 -32.74 -0.91
CA GLU A 607 -4.19 -31.92 -1.87
C GLU A 607 -4.13 -30.47 -1.39
N ASP A 608 -2.90 -29.93 -1.35
CA ASP A 608 -2.57 -28.57 -0.90
C ASP A 608 -2.93 -27.51 -1.97
N GLU A 609 -4.20 -27.49 -2.41
CA GLU A 609 -4.65 -26.62 -3.51
C GLU A 609 -4.77 -25.14 -3.12
N SER A 610 -4.98 -24.86 -1.83
CA SER A 610 -5.17 -23.52 -1.30
C SER A 610 -3.93 -23.05 -0.53
N VAL A 611 -3.25 -22.03 -1.04
CA VAL A 611 -2.00 -21.50 -0.49
C VAL A 611 -2.06 -19.99 -0.26
N LEU A 612 -1.58 -19.55 0.91
CA LEU A 612 -1.32 -18.14 1.18
C LEU A 612 0.20 -17.93 1.26
N THR A 613 0.71 -17.09 0.37
CA THR A 613 2.12 -16.70 0.34
C THR A 613 2.29 -15.33 0.97
N TYR A 614 3.11 -15.24 2.01
CA TYR A 614 3.47 -13.99 2.68
C TYR A 614 4.91 -13.62 2.32
N PHE A 615 5.11 -12.36 1.90
CA PHE A 615 6.42 -11.83 1.56
C PHE A 615 6.82 -10.75 2.56
N ILE A 616 7.85 -11.04 3.35
CA ILE A 616 8.33 -10.18 4.44
C ILE A 616 9.73 -9.72 4.09
N SER A 617 9.94 -8.41 3.95
CA SER A 617 11.27 -7.85 3.71
C SER A 617 12.09 -7.80 5.00
N SER A 618 13.37 -8.14 4.93
CA SER A 618 14.30 -8.00 6.04
C SER A 618 14.76 -6.54 6.18
N TYR A 619 14.82 -6.04 7.40
CA TYR A 619 15.44 -4.73 7.67
C TYR A 619 16.96 -4.81 7.53
N SER A 620 17.56 -3.80 6.88
CA SER A 620 19.01 -3.58 6.91
C SER A 620 19.50 -3.37 8.34
N THR A 621 20.72 -3.84 8.61
CA THR A 621 21.53 -3.42 9.76
C THR A 621 21.67 -1.91 9.82
#